data_AF-A0A2D4FU43-F1
#
_entry.id   AF-A0A2D4FU43-F1
#
_cell.length_a   1.000
_cell.length_b   1.000
_cell.length_c   1.000
_cell.angle_alpha   90.00
_cell.angle_beta   90.00
_cell.angle_gamma   90.00
#
_symmetry.space_group_name_H-M   'P 1'
#
loop_
_entity.id
_entity.type
_entity.pdbx_description
1 polymer ?
#
loop_
_entity_poly.entity_id
_entity_poly.type
_entity_poly.pdbx_seq_one_letter_code
_entity_poly.pdbx_strand_id
1 'polypeptide(L)'
;CFSFRHPNPDPLKDNNRYQTLEFQVDVNTVLHGFAGYFETTLYGDITLSIRPETHSPGMFSWFPIFFPIKQPMSVQAGEKIEVAFWRCSNSKKVWYEWAVVSPMCSVIHNTTGRSYTIGL
;
A
#
# COMPACT_ATOMS: atom_id res chain seq x y z
N CYS A 1 4.64 4.39 -0.51
CA CYS A 1 3.40 4.05 -1.26
C CYS A 1 2.87 5.33 -1.90
N PHE A 2 1.62 5.73 -1.67
CA PHE A 2 1.01 6.89 -2.36
C PHE A 2 0.80 8.10 -1.44
N SER A 3 0.84 9.30 -2.01
CA SER A 3 0.56 10.56 -1.32
C SER A 3 -0.38 11.43 -2.15
N PHE A 4 -1.25 12.18 -1.47
CA PHE A 4 -2.21 13.11 -2.07
C PHE A 4 -2.14 14.45 -1.34
N ARG A 5 -2.25 15.55 -2.08
CA ARG A 5 -2.20 16.91 -1.54
C ARG A 5 -3.47 17.67 -1.94
N HIS A 6 -3.99 18.45 -0.99
CA HIS A 6 -5.19 19.26 -1.17
C HIS A 6 -4.91 20.72 -0.78
N PRO A 7 -5.20 21.72 -1.64
CA PRO A 7 -5.69 21.56 -3.02
C PRO A 7 -4.65 20.89 -3.92
N ASN A 8 -5.11 20.11 -4.91
CA ASN A 8 -4.23 19.48 -5.88
C ASN A 8 -3.81 20.54 -6.93
N PRO A 9 -2.52 20.90 -7.04
CA PRO A 9 -2.07 21.89 -8.00
C PRO A 9 -2.03 21.36 -9.45
N ASP A 10 -2.10 20.05 -9.65
CA ASP A 10 -2.03 19.43 -10.97
C ASP A 10 -3.30 19.71 -11.80
N PRO A 11 -3.17 20.30 -13.01
CA PRO A 11 -4.31 20.58 -13.88
C PRO A 11 -5.05 19.33 -14.37
N LEU A 12 -4.36 18.20 -14.56
CA LEU A 12 -4.95 16.94 -15.05
C LEU A 12 -5.71 16.20 -13.94
N LYS A 13 -5.40 16.47 -12.67
CA LYS A 13 -6.02 15.83 -11.48
C LYS A 13 -6.04 14.30 -11.55
N ASP A 14 -5.05 13.68 -12.17
CA ASP A 14 -4.96 12.22 -12.20
C ASP A 14 -4.64 11.70 -10.79
N ASN A 15 -5.45 10.75 -10.32
CA ASN A 15 -5.28 10.09 -9.04
C ASN A 15 -4.80 8.63 -9.20
N ASN A 16 -4.55 8.15 -10.42
CA ASN A 16 -3.88 6.88 -10.66
C ASN A 16 -2.41 6.95 -10.21
N ARG A 17 -1.91 5.88 -9.62
CA ARG A 17 -0.54 5.84 -9.08
C ARG A 17 0.08 4.49 -9.38
N TYR A 18 1.39 4.49 -9.52
CA TYR A 18 2.23 3.31 -9.53
C TYR A 18 3.42 3.58 -8.62
N GLN A 19 3.83 2.60 -7.82
CA GLN A 19 5.05 2.69 -7.03
C GLN A 19 5.64 1.31 -6.77
N THR A 20 6.97 1.22 -6.80
CA THR A 20 7.73 0.08 -6.26
C THR A 20 8.30 0.43 -4.89
N LEU A 21 8.33 -0.56 -4.00
CA LEU A 21 8.90 -0.45 -2.66
C LEU A 21 9.84 -1.64 -2.44
N GLU A 22 11.01 -1.37 -1.89
CA GLU A 22 11.97 -2.39 -1.47
C GLU A 22 12.01 -2.47 0.06
N PHE A 23 12.00 -3.69 0.59
CA PHE A 23 12.12 -3.98 2.02
C PHE A 23 13.27 -4.94 2.25
N GLN A 24 14.27 -4.49 3.01
CA GLN A 24 15.34 -5.36 3.49
C GLN A 24 14.78 -6.29 4.57
N VAL A 25 15.07 -7.59 4.46
CA VAL A 25 14.65 -8.60 5.44
C VAL A 25 15.89 -9.20 6.09
N ASP A 26 16.00 -9.09 7.41
CA ASP A 26 17.17 -9.53 8.18
C ASP A 26 16.97 -10.91 8.85
N VAL A 27 15.84 -11.56 8.60
CA VAL A 27 15.46 -12.84 9.21
C VAL A 27 14.95 -13.84 8.18
N ASN A 28 15.21 -15.12 8.39
CA ASN A 28 14.55 -16.18 7.62
C ASN A 28 13.07 -16.20 7.98
N THR A 29 12.19 -16.07 6.98
CA THR A 29 10.76 -15.91 7.22
C THR A 29 9.92 -16.41 6.04
N VAL A 30 8.60 -16.35 6.20
CA VAL A 30 7.61 -16.55 5.14
C VAL A 30 6.77 -15.28 5.02
N LEU A 31 6.81 -14.66 3.83
CA LEU A 31 5.97 -13.53 3.48
C LEU A 31 4.54 -14.01 3.19
N HIS A 32 3.56 -13.38 3.85
CA HIS A 32 2.14 -13.68 3.69
C HIS A 32 1.32 -12.50 3.12
N GLY A 33 1.90 -11.29 3.12
CA GLY A 33 1.23 -10.08 2.63
C GLY A 33 1.84 -8.82 3.23
N PHE A 34 1.15 -7.70 3.04
CA PHE A 34 1.62 -6.36 3.40
C PHE A 34 0.62 -5.69 4.35
N ALA A 35 1.12 -5.12 5.44
CA ALA A 35 0.35 -4.24 6.29
C ALA A 35 0.36 -2.81 5.72
N GLY A 36 -0.81 -2.18 5.66
CA GLY A 36 -0.99 -0.81 5.21
C GLY A 36 -1.35 0.09 6.38
N TYR A 37 -0.68 1.24 6.41
CA TYR A 37 -0.88 2.32 7.37
C TYR A 37 -1.08 3.64 6.62
N PHE A 38 -1.48 4.69 7.32
CA PHE A 38 -1.49 6.05 6.77
C PHE A 38 -1.07 7.09 7.81
N GLU A 39 -0.61 8.21 7.29
CA GLU A 39 -0.35 9.45 8.02
C GLU A 39 -1.04 10.59 7.26
N THR A 40 -1.52 11.59 7.98
CA THR A 40 -2.12 12.79 7.40
C THR A 40 -1.78 14.03 8.20
N THR A 41 -1.54 15.14 7.49
CA THR A 41 -1.39 16.47 8.07
C THR A 41 -2.71 17.21 7.90
N LEU A 42 -3.37 17.54 9.01
CA LEU A 42 -4.65 18.22 9.01
C LEU A 42 -4.47 19.71 8.71
N TYR A 43 -3.60 20.37 9.48
CA TYR A 43 -3.23 21.77 9.30
C TYR A 43 -2.01 22.11 10.14
N GLY A 44 -1.05 22.86 9.59
CA GLY A 44 0.18 23.21 10.31
C GLY A 44 0.92 21.96 10.80
N ASP A 45 1.13 21.85 12.11
CA ASP A 45 1.77 20.74 12.81
C ASP A 45 0.76 19.68 13.34
N ILE A 46 -0.53 19.86 13.10
CA ILE A 46 -1.57 18.93 13.54
C ILE A 46 -1.63 17.72 12.60
N THR A 47 -1.35 16.52 13.13
CA THR A 47 -1.28 15.26 12.36
C THR A 47 -2.10 14.13 12.98
N LEU A 48 -2.55 13.19 12.15
CA LEU A 48 -3.04 11.87 12.59
C LEU A 48 -2.23 10.76 11.91
N SER A 49 -1.98 9.68 12.64
CA SER A 49 -1.22 8.54 12.13
C SER A 49 -1.66 7.23 12.81
N ILE A 50 -1.80 6.18 12.00
CA ILE A 50 -1.87 4.79 12.48
C ILE A 50 -0.56 4.03 12.26
N ARG A 51 0.47 4.69 11.74
CA ARG A 51 1.78 4.08 11.53
C ARG A 51 2.40 3.77 12.90
N PRO A 52 2.94 2.55 13.13
CA PRO A 52 3.38 2.13 14.47
C PRO A 52 4.37 3.10 15.12
N GLU A 53 5.34 3.63 14.38
CA GLU A 53 6.38 4.50 14.92
C GLU A 53 5.88 5.92 15.27
N THR A 54 4.76 6.34 14.69
CA THR A 54 4.21 7.71 14.84
C THR A 54 2.74 7.69 15.28
N HIS A 55 2.27 6.58 15.85
CA HIS A 55 0.86 6.35 16.11
C HIS A 55 0.26 7.41 17.04
N SER A 56 -0.87 7.99 16.65
CA SER A 56 -1.55 9.01 17.46
C SER A 56 -2.05 8.42 18.79
N PRO A 57 -1.69 8.99 19.96
CA PRO A 57 -2.11 8.47 21.26
C PRO A 57 -3.64 8.45 21.38
N GLY A 58 -4.19 7.33 21.85
CA GLY A 58 -5.63 7.18 22.10
C GLY A 58 -6.51 7.05 20.84
N MET A 59 -5.93 6.99 19.64
CA MET A 59 -6.70 6.84 18.39
C MET A 59 -6.91 5.35 18.05
N PHE A 60 -8.11 4.81 18.29
CA PHE A 60 -8.45 3.39 18.03
C PHE A 60 -9.48 3.20 16.90
N SER A 61 -9.77 4.27 16.15
CA SER A 61 -10.80 4.31 15.10
C SER A 61 -10.39 3.62 13.78
N TRP A 62 -9.10 3.36 13.58
CA TRP A 62 -8.59 2.72 12.36
C TRP A 62 -7.59 1.62 12.71
N PHE A 63 -7.91 0.39 12.32
CA PHE A 63 -6.97 -0.71 12.32
C PHE A 63 -6.13 -0.71 11.02
N PRO A 64 -4.93 -1.30 11.02
CA PRO A 64 -4.15 -1.49 9.80
C PRO A 64 -4.92 -2.31 8.77
N ILE A 65 -4.75 -1.98 7.49
CA ILE A 65 -5.28 -2.79 6.38
C ILE A 65 -4.27 -3.89 6.03
N PHE A 66 -4.75 -5.03 5.54
CA PHE A 66 -3.90 -6.15 5.11
C PHE A 66 -4.10 -6.45 3.62
N PHE A 67 -3.00 -6.46 2.86
CA PHE A 67 -2.95 -6.86 1.46
C PHE A 67 -2.31 -8.25 1.33
N PRO A 68 -3.11 -9.32 1.23
CA PRO A 68 -2.58 -10.69 1.17
C PRO A 68 -1.89 -10.98 -0.16
N ILE A 69 -0.96 -11.93 -0.15
CA ILE A 69 -0.51 -12.61 -1.37
C ILE A 69 -1.09 -14.03 -1.42
N LYS A 70 -1.48 -14.50 -2.61
CA LYS A 70 -2.15 -15.80 -2.78
C LYS A 70 -1.29 -16.99 -2.37
N GLN A 71 0.01 -16.92 -2.63
CA GLN A 71 0.96 -17.99 -2.34
C GLN A 71 1.99 -17.43 -1.35
N PRO A 72 2.13 -18.02 -0.15
CA PRO A 72 3.19 -17.63 0.78
C PRO A 72 4.56 -17.80 0.13
N MET A 73 5.50 -16.91 0.45
CA MET A 73 6.84 -16.92 -0.14
C MET A 73 7.90 -17.05 0.93
N SER A 74 8.80 -18.02 0.79
CA SER A 74 10.00 -18.10 1.64
C SER A 74 10.93 -16.94 1.31
N VAL A 75 11.45 -16.28 2.34
CA VAL A 75 12.43 -15.18 2.23
C VAL A 75 13.56 -15.47 3.20
N GLN A 76 14.79 -15.44 2.71
CA GLN A 76 15.99 -15.65 3.52
C GLN A 76 16.48 -14.33 4.11
N ALA A 77 17.16 -14.41 5.25
CA ALA A 77 17.86 -13.28 5.84
C ALA A 77 18.87 -12.69 4.85
N GLY A 78 18.88 -11.38 4.72
CA GLY A 78 19.69 -10.64 3.75
C GLY A 78 19.00 -10.39 2.41
N GLU A 79 17.89 -11.09 2.09
CA GLU A 79 17.14 -10.83 0.86
C GLU A 79 16.33 -9.53 0.95
N LYS A 80 15.98 -9.01 -0.23
CA LYS A 80 15.08 -7.87 -0.39
C LYS A 80 13.77 -8.30 -1.01
N ILE A 81 12.68 -7.87 -0.39
CA ILE A 81 11.35 -7.97 -0.99
C ILE A 81 11.12 -6.70 -1.80
N GLU A 82 10.89 -6.84 -3.10
CA GLU A 82 10.38 -5.76 -3.94
C GLU A 82 8.90 -5.98 -4.21
N VAL A 83 8.08 -4.96 -3.98
CA VAL A 83 6.64 -5.01 -4.25
C VAL A 83 6.22 -3.82 -5.09
N ALA A 84 5.43 -4.09 -6.12
CA ALA A 84 4.78 -3.11 -6.96
C ALA A 84 3.32 -2.92 -6.52
N PHE A 85 2.89 -1.67 -6.37
CA PHE A 85 1.52 -1.29 -6.07
C PHE A 85 1.00 -0.32 -7.13
N TRP A 86 -0.26 -0.52 -7.54
CA TRP A 86 -0.99 0.39 -8.40
C TRP A 86 -2.27 0.87 -7.70
N ARG A 87 -2.57 2.15 -7.87
CA ARG A 87 -3.90 2.71 -7.64
C ARG A 87 -4.50 2.98 -9.02
N CYS A 88 -5.58 2.27 -9.32
CA CYS A 88 -6.24 2.30 -10.62
C CYS A 88 -7.66 2.86 -10.48
N SER A 89 -8.18 3.44 -11.56
CA SER A 89 -9.54 3.96 -11.56
C SER A 89 -10.15 3.96 -12.96
N ASN A 90 -11.48 3.98 -12.99
CA ASN A 90 -12.29 4.31 -14.16
C ASN A 90 -13.40 5.29 -13.73
N SER A 91 -14.34 5.59 -14.62
CA SER A 91 -15.42 6.55 -14.35
C SER A 91 -16.40 6.13 -13.24
N LYS A 92 -16.35 4.89 -12.74
CA LYS A 92 -17.30 4.36 -11.74
C LYS A 92 -16.63 3.83 -10.46
N LYS A 93 -15.35 3.49 -10.53
CA LYS A 93 -14.66 2.70 -9.48
C LYS A 93 -13.19 3.09 -9.34
N VAL A 94 -12.67 2.90 -8.14
CA VAL A 94 -11.23 2.89 -7.81
C VAL A 94 -10.86 1.52 -7.27
N TRP A 95 -9.65 1.04 -7.53
CA TRP A 95 -9.13 -0.19 -6.94
C TRP A 95 -7.61 -0.15 -6.80
N TYR A 96 -7.07 -1.16 -6.12
CA TYR A 96 -5.63 -1.38 -6.02
C TYR A 96 -5.26 -2.70 -6.68
N GLU A 97 -4.09 -2.72 -7.31
CA GLU A 97 -3.41 -3.93 -7.77
C GLU A 97 -2.05 -4.00 -7.08
N TRP A 98 -1.55 -5.20 -6.82
CA TRP A 98 -0.22 -5.38 -6.23
C TRP A 98 0.43 -6.69 -6.64
N ALA A 99 1.76 -6.69 -6.70
CA ALA A 99 2.56 -7.87 -7.02
C ALA A 99 3.92 -7.81 -6.32
N VAL A 100 4.38 -8.95 -5.80
CA VAL A 100 5.78 -9.13 -5.40
C VAL A 100 6.60 -9.32 -6.68
N VAL A 101 7.70 -8.60 -6.79
CA VAL A 101 8.64 -8.63 -7.93
C VAL A 101 9.91 -9.40 -7.55
N SER A 102 10.35 -9.31 -6.30
CA SER A 102 11.54 -9.98 -5.75
C SER A 102 11.24 -10.45 -4.31
N PRO A 103 11.77 -11.60 -3.84
CA PRO A 103 12.74 -12.50 -4.49
C PRO A 103 12.11 -13.44 -5.53
N MET A 104 10.79 -13.57 -5.55
CA MET A 104 10.04 -14.35 -6.54
C MET A 104 8.82 -13.55 -7.02
N CYS A 105 8.56 -13.57 -8.32
CA CYS A 105 7.39 -12.89 -8.88
C CYS A 105 6.09 -13.56 -8.43
N SER A 106 5.18 -12.77 -7.85
CA SER A 106 3.80 -13.18 -7.66
C SER A 106 2.96 -12.92 -8.91
N VAL A 107 1.74 -13.46 -8.93
CA VAL A 107 0.71 -12.93 -9.85
C VAL A 107 0.38 -11.48 -9.50
N ILE A 108 -0.15 -10.72 -10.47
CA ILE A 108 -0.80 -9.45 -10.16
C ILE A 108 -2.13 -9.74 -9.45
N HIS A 109 -2.28 -9.21 -8.24
CA HIS A 109 -3.47 -9.34 -7.43
C HIS A 109 -4.50 -8.29 -7.84
N ASN A 110 -5.78 -8.68 -7.84
CA ASN A 110 -6.92 -7.81 -8.14
C ASN A 110 -6.85 -7.08 -9.51
N THR A 111 -6.25 -7.71 -10.52
CA THR A 111 -6.24 -7.22 -11.92
C THR A 111 -7.62 -6.71 -12.33
N THR A 112 -7.67 -5.48 -12.87
CA THR A 112 -8.88 -4.79 -13.31
C THR A 112 -9.98 -4.66 -12.25
N GLY A 113 -9.62 -4.72 -10.96
CA GLY A 113 -10.58 -4.65 -9.85
C GLY A 113 -11.51 -5.86 -9.75
N ARG A 114 -11.16 -7.00 -10.35
CA ARG A 114 -12.08 -8.16 -10.47
C ARG A 114 -12.51 -8.77 -9.14
N SER A 115 -11.77 -8.54 -8.05
CA SER A 115 -12.04 -9.10 -6.73
C SER A 115 -12.46 -8.03 -5.73
N TYR A 116 -12.00 -6.79 -5.89
CA TYR A 116 -12.33 -5.68 -5.01
C TYR A 116 -12.29 -4.34 -5.74
N THR A 117 -13.34 -3.53 -5.54
CA THR A 117 -13.42 -2.15 -6.00
C THR A 117 -14.06 -1.26 -4.93
N ILE A 118 -13.73 0.03 -4.97
CA ILE A 118 -14.31 1.09 -4.15
C ILE A 118 -15.21 1.92 -5.07
N GLY A 119 -16.47 2.10 -4.68
CA GLY A 119 -17.42 2.97 -5.39
C GLY A 119 -16.96 4.43 -5.42
N LEU A 120 -17.06 5.07 -6.57
CA LEU A 120 -17.00 6.53 -6.67
C LEU A 120 -18.30 7.17 -6.20
#